data_AF-A0A953SW21-F1
#
_entry.id   AF-A0A953SW21-F1
#
_cell.length_a   1.000
_cell.length_b   1.000
_cell.length_c   1.000
_cell.angle_alpha   90.00
_cell.angle_beta   90.00
_cell.angle_gamma   90.00
#
_symmetry.space_group_name_H-M   'P 1'
#
loop_
_entity.id
_entity.type
_entity.pdbx_description
1 polymer ?
#
loop_
_entity_poly.entity_id
_entity_poly.type
_entity_poly.pdbx_seq_one_letter_code
_entity_poly.pdbx_strand_id
1 'polypeptide(L)'
;MRNLSLTPFIQAIMLFAGLGSTIAAHAQLPRIVVDGVTAPQVFRDLNAAILAAPANSNITLSGGSFHVPGGFALDKPLHFVGAGMHIDSTNSTGATILTATGSDHFALTSGASGSSFTGIYFFTELYTTFSLGTGAGDQHVTGVELLRCRFEHDVRLGVVEPAASSSTFTECIFHRGFYGNGGTTVADRCIFDWTNPTGGTIAVFQPSGLTMLNSILFGGKTDHCSNATITNCIFTRAGAGPIWQSNNSTVSNCIFSSSDIFSNCTGTAINNITDQVPATIFVNETDGHYQFTDDLHLAGGSPGIGAGSDGNDIGIYGTASPYKPGGVPHVPHIRKVDIARSTDASGNLPATVRVAAQPN
;
A
#
# COMPACT_ATOMS: atom_id res chain seq x y z
N MET A 1 -10.62 -88.38 4.38
CA MET A 1 -11.50 -88.18 3.21
C MET A 1 -11.50 -86.69 2.89
N ARG A 2 -10.60 -86.21 2.03
CA ARG A 2 -10.88 -85.73 0.65
C ARG A 2 -12.03 -84.72 0.60
N ASN A 3 -11.73 -83.42 0.48
CA ASN A 3 -11.50 -82.72 -0.80
C ASN A 3 -11.09 -81.26 -0.60
N LEU A 4 -10.20 -80.79 -1.48
CA LEU A 4 -9.82 -79.39 -1.69
C LEU A 4 -10.95 -78.62 -2.41
N SER A 5 -11.04 -77.30 -2.21
CA SER A 5 -10.58 -76.27 -3.18
C SER A 5 -11.42 -74.98 -3.19
N LEU A 6 -10.74 -73.91 -3.62
CA LEU A 6 -11.22 -72.65 -4.21
C LEU A 6 -11.49 -71.46 -3.27
N THR A 7 -10.49 -70.57 -3.17
CA THR A 7 -10.68 -69.11 -3.13
C THR A 7 -11.35 -68.62 -4.43
N PRO A 8 -12.15 -67.54 -4.36
CA PRO A 8 -11.64 -66.19 -4.72
C PRO A 8 -12.13 -65.11 -3.72
N PHE A 9 -11.31 -64.11 -3.40
CA PHE A 9 -11.31 -62.78 -4.03
C PHE A 9 -12.70 -62.12 -4.11
N ILE A 10 -12.78 -60.91 -3.50
CA ILE A 10 -13.84 -59.87 -3.56
C ILE A 10 -14.60 -59.69 -2.24
N GLN A 11 -14.64 -58.44 -1.78
CA GLN A 11 -15.38 -57.86 -0.63
C GLN A 11 -14.71 -57.88 0.76
N ALA A 12 -13.64 -57.08 0.93
CA ALA A 12 -13.45 -56.24 2.11
C ALA A 12 -12.30 -55.23 1.88
N ILE A 13 -12.40 -54.41 0.82
CA ILE A 13 -11.69 -53.13 0.78
C ILE A 13 -12.66 -52.13 1.41
N MET A 14 -12.40 -51.70 2.64
CA MET A 14 -12.76 -50.40 3.23
C MET A 14 -12.38 -50.41 4.72
N LEU A 15 -11.08 -50.35 5.03
CA LEU A 15 -10.64 -49.80 6.31
C LEU A 15 -9.94 -48.47 5.97
N PHE A 16 -10.75 -47.41 5.93
CA PHE A 16 -10.30 -46.05 5.69
C PHE A 16 -9.32 -45.65 6.81
N ALA A 17 -8.06 -45.49 6.42
CA ALA A 17 -7.12 -44.62 7.09
C ALA A 17 -7.68 -43.19 7.01
N GLY A 18 -8.07 -42.63 8.15
CA GLY A 18 -8.76 -41.35 8.21
C GLY A 18 -8.58 -40.66 9.57
N LEU A 19 -7.36 -40.63 10.09
CA LEU A 19 -6.97 -39.69 11.14
C LEU A 19 -6.23 -38.53 10.48
N GLY A 20 -6.96 -37.75 9.69
CA GLY A 20 -6.55 -36.43 9.28
C GLY A 20 -6.66 -35.51 10.48
N SER A 21 -5.54 -35.22 11.14
CA SER A 21 -5.44 -34.15 12.12
C SER A 21 -5.80 -32.83 11.44
N THR A 22 -7.01 -32.34 11.67
CA THR A 22 -7.39 -30.97 11.32
C THR A 22 -6.52 -30.03 12.14
N ILE A 23 -5.56 -29.38 11.49
CA ILE A 23 -4.88 -28.22 12.07
C ILE A 23 -5.96 -27.14 12.13
N ALA A 24 -6.59 -26.97 13.28
CA ALA A 24 -7.35 -25.77 13.56
C ALA A 24 -6.34 -24.63 13.65
N ALA A 25 -6.08 -23.98 12.50
CA ALA A 25 -5.56 -22.63 12.51
C ALA A 25 -6.63 -21.76 13.17
N HIS A 26 -6.54 -21.56 14.48
CA HIS A 26 -7.29 -20.50 15.15
C HIS A 26 -6.71 -19.18 14.65
N ALA A 27 -7.18 -18.71 13.49
CA ALA A 27 -7.03 -17.32 13.11
C ALA A 27 -7.66 -16.51 14.27
N GLN A 28 -6.83 -15.78 15.02
CA GLN A 28 -7.30 -14.88 16.04
C GLN A 28 -8.33 -13.95 15.39
N LEU A 29 -9.56 -13.95 15.90
CA LEU A 29 -10.61 -13.08 15.38
C LEU A 29 -10.10 -11.64 15.37
N PRO A 30 -10.29 -10.87 14.27
CA PRO A 30 -9.79 -9.51 14.18
C PRO A 30 -10.20 -8.68 15.40
N ARG A 31 -9.25 -7.88 15.90
CA ARG A 31 -9.42 -7.01 17.06
C ARG A 31 -9.11 -5.59 16.66
N ILE A 32 -9.91 -4.69 17.20
CA ILE A 32 -9.76 -3.25 17.04
C ILE A 32 -9.61 -2.66 18.44
N VAL A 33 -8.59 -1.85 18.65
CA VAL A 33 -8.38 -1.13 19.90
C VAL A 33 -8.54 0.36 19.62
N VAL A 34 -9.37 1.02 20.41
CA VAL A 34 -9.54 2.47 20.36
C VAL A 34 -8.86 3.07 21.59
N ASP A 35 -7.83 3.88 21.35
CA ASP A 35 -7.11 4.65 22.36
C ASP A 35 -7.40 6.15 22.16
N GLY A 36 -7.55 6.92 23.24
CA GLY A 36 -8.06 8.30 23.19
C GLY A 36 -9.33 8.52 24.03
N VAL A 37 -9.80 7.46 24.68
CA VAL A 37 -10.83 7.43 25.73
C VAL A 37 -10.18 7.14 27.10
N THR A 38 -10.87 7.38 28.22
CA THR A 38 -10.33 7.23 29.59
C THR A 38 -9.70 5.86 29.88
N ALA A 39 -10.13 4.81 29.16
CA ALA A 39 -9.51 3.49 29.13
C ALA A 39 -9.67 2.86 27.73
N PRO A 40 -8.65 2.17 27.19
CA PRO A 40 -8.73 1.52 25.88
C PRO A 40 -9.96 0.62 25.74
N GLN A 41 -10.65 0.75 24.61
CA GLN A 41 -11.82 -0.06 24.30
C GLN A 41 -11.51 -1.05 23.17
N VAL A 42 -12.02 -2.28 23.29
CA VAL A 42 -11.77 -3.35 22.32
C VAL A 42 -13.06 -3.69 21.57
N PHE A 43 -12.99 -3.63 20.24
CA PHE A 43 -14.10 -3.91 19.33
C PHE A 43 -13.75 -5.08 18.39
N ARG A 44 -14.80 -5.58 17.74
CA ARG A 44 -14.71 -6.56 16.63
C ARG A 44 -15.30 -6.04 15.32
N ASP A 45 -16.05 -4.94 15.40
CA ASP A 45 -16.72 -4.30 14.28
C ASP A 45 -16.12 -2.91 14.08
N LEU A 46 -15.71 -2.61 12.86
CA LEU A 46 -15.02 -1.36 12.53
C LEU A 46 -15.92 -0.15 12.68
N ASN A 47 -17.19 -0.27 12.27
CA ASN A 47 -18.15 0.82 12.37
C ASN A 47 -18.42 1.18 13.85
N ALA A 48 -18.63 0.17 14.71
CA ALA A 48 -18.80 0.38 16.14
C ALA A 48 -17.59 1.05 16.79
N ALA A 49 -16.36 0.65 16.41
CA ALA A 49 -15.14 1.28 16.90
C ALA A 49 -15.03 2.75 16.48
N ILE A 50 -15.30 3.05 15.21
CA ILE A 50 -15.27 4.41 14.68
C ILE A 50 -16.33 5.29 15.34
N LEU A 51 -17.55 4.79 15.54
CA LEU A 51 -18.62 5.53 16.21
C LEU A 51 -18.27 5.86 17.66
N ALA A 52 -17.69 4.90 18.39
CA ALA A 52 -17.29 5.08 19.79
C ALA A 52 -16.07 5.99 19.97
N ALA A 53 -15.17 6.07 18.97
CA ALA A 53 -13.94 6.85 19.04
C ALA A 53 -14.20 8.37 19.07
N PRO A 54 -13.70 9.11 20.07
CA PRO A 54 -13.58 10.57 19.98
C PRO A 54 -12.70 11.00 18.79
N ALA A 55 -12.87 12.24 18.33
CA ALA A 55 -11.95 12.82 17.34
C ALA A 55 -10.49 12.78 17.84
N ASN A 56 -9.57 12.54 16.92
CA ASN A 56 -8.13 12.31 17.13
C ASN A 56 -7.77 11.04 17.92
N SER A 57 -8.68 10.08 18.04
CA SER A 57 -8.35 8.78 18.64
C SER A 57 -7.48 7.94 17.71
N ASN A 58 -6.66 7.08 18.32
CA ASN A 58 -5.96 6.02 17.59
C ASN A 58 -6.87 4.80 17.47
N ILE A 59 -6.94 4.23 16.27
CA ILE A 59 -7.62 2.98 15.97
C ILE A 59 -6.58 1.96 15.54
N THR A 60 -6.20 1.08 16.46
CA THR A 60 -5.24 0.00 16.18
C THR A 60 -5.99 -1.24 15.70
N LEU A 61 -5.62 -1.71 14.52
CA LEU A 61 -6.21 -2.87 13.85
C LEU A 61 -5.22 -4.03 13.89
N SER A 62 -5.66 -5.19 14.38
CA SER A 62 -4.88 -6.42 14.23
C SER A 62 -4.76 -6.82 12.76
N GLY A 63 -3.96 -7.84 12.47
CA GLY A 63 -4.06 -8.52 11.18
C GLY A 63 -5.45 -9.13 10.98
N GLY A 64 -5.89 -9.17 9.73
CA GLY A 64 -7.22 -9.60 9.31
C GLY A 64 -7.95 -8.58 8.43
N SER A 65 -9.10 -8.98 7.92
CA SER A 65 -9.96 -8.13 7.10
C SER A 65 -11.04 -7.47 7.96
N PHE A 66 -11.23 -6.16 7.76
CA PHE A 66 -12.24 -5.35 8.42
C PHE A 66 -13.12 -4.72 7.35
N HIS A 67 -14.40 -5.09 7.39
CA HIS A 67 -15.37 -4.57 6.43
C HIS A 67 -15.79 -3.15 6.80
N VAL A 68 -15.77 -2.29 5.80
CA VAL A 68 -16.26 -0.93 5.85
C VAL A 68 -17.71 -0.95 5.35
N PRO A 69 -18.70 -0.43 6.10
CA PRO A 69 -20.11 -0.52 5.70
C PRO A 69 -20.38 0.28 4.42
N GLY A 70 -21.45 -0.08 3.70
CA GLY A 70 -21.83 0.64 2.49
C GLY A 70 -22.16 2.11 2.76
N GLY A 71 -21.72 2.99 1.86
CA GLY A 71 -21.83 4.45 2.03
C GLY A 71 -20.95 5.04 3.15
N PHE A 72 -19.94 4.30 3.61
CA PHE A 72 -19.02 4.79 4.64
C PHE A 72 -18.30 6.07 4.21
N ALA A 73 -18.30 7.03 5.12
CA ALA A 73 -17.59 8.29 4.99
C ALA A 73 -17.09 8.70 6.37
N LEU A 74 -15.78 8.75 6.56
CA LEU A 74 -15.19 9.22 7.80
C LEU A 74 -15.38 10.74 7.92
N ASP A 75 -15.90 11.21 9.05
CA ASP A 75 -16.31 12.61 9.26
C ASP A 75 -15.63 13.29 10.45
N LYS A 76 -14.65 12.63 11.07
CA LYS A 76 -13.83 13.15 12.17
C LYS A 76 -12.39 12.65 12.03
N PRO A 77 -11.38 13.42 12.48
CA PRO A 77 -9.99 12.99 12.40
C PRO A 77 -9.79 11.74 13.24
N LEU A 78 -9.17 10.70 12.66
CA LEU A 78 -8.79 9.47 13.36
C LEU A 78 -7.45 8.97 12.81
N HIS A 79 -6.72 8.20 13.63
CA HIS A 79 -5.38 7.71 13.31
C HIS A 79 -5.38 6.18 13.29
N PHE A 80 -5.40 5.59 12.11
CA PHE A 80 -5.48 4.15 11.91
C PHE A 80 -4.10 3.53 11.83
N VAL A 81 -3.89 2.49 12.63
CA VAL A 81 -2.64 1.75 12.69
C VAL A 81 -2.91 0.27 12.45
N GLY A 82 -2.56 -0.21 11.26
CA GLY A 82 -2.64 -1.63 10.91
C GLY A 82 -1.42 -2.41 11.38
N ALA A 83 -1.51 -3.73 11.30
CA ALA A 83 -0.41 -4.66 11.53
C ALA A 83 0.62 -4.66 10.38
N GLY A 84 0.23 -4.18 9.19
CA GLY A 84 1.05 -4.14 7.97
C GLY A 84 0.22 -4.43 6.72
N MET A 85 0.73 -4.01 5.56
CA MET A 85 0.02 -4.08 4.27
C MET A 85 0.23 -5.38 3.47
N HIS A 86 1.14 -6.27 3.89
CA HIS A 86 1.45 -7.51 3.18
C HIS A 86 1.76 -8.66 4.14
N ILE A 87 1.67 -9.91 3.67
CA ILE A 87 1.95 -11.08 4.52
C ILE A 87 3.43 -11.15 4.92
N ASP A 88 4.35 -10.69 4.07
CA ASP A 88 5.78 -10.67 4.38
C ASP A 88 6.12 -9.77 5.58
N SER A 89 5.37 -8.68 5.78
CA SER A 89 5.49 -7.83 6.98
C SER A 89 4.80 -8.39 8.21
N THR A 90 3.91 -9.36 8.04
CA THR A 90 2.92 -9.74 9.05
C THR A 90 2.77 -11.25 9.21
N ASN A 91 3.77 -12.06 8.83
CA ASN A 91 3.68 -13.53 8.79
C ASN A 91 3.07 -14.18 10.06
N SER A 92 3.22 -13.58 11.24
CA SER A 92 2.62 -14.06 12.50
C SER A 92 1.18 -13.59 12.78
N THR A 93 0.70 -12.52 12.15
CA THR A 93 -0.59 -11.87 12.42
C THR A 93 -1.51 -11.73 11.20
N GLY A 94 -0.99 -11.82 9.98
CA GLY A 94 -1.67 -11.44 8.74
C GLY A 94 -1.70 -9.92 8.52
N ALA A 95 -1.92 -9.52 7.26
CA ALA A 95 -2.03 -8.10 6.88
C ALA A 95 -3.33 -7.50 7.43
N THR A 96 -3.33 -6.20 7.70
CA THR A 96 -4.56 -5.45 7.99
C THR A 96 -5.17 -5.00 6.67
N ILE A 97 -6.37 -5.50 6.39
CA ILE A 97 -7.08 -5.20 5.14
C ILE A 97 -8.38 -4.47 5.47
N LEU A 98 -8.54 -3.25 4.96
CA LEU A 98 -9.83 -2.57 4.96
C LEU A 98 -10.55 -2.91 3.66
N THR A 99 -11.69 -3.59 3.77
CA THR A 99 -12.45 -4.09 2.61
C THR A 99 -13.80 -3.41 2.48
N ALA A 100 -14.18 -3.06 1.25
CA ALA A 100 -15.55 -2.68 0.93
C ALA A 100 -16.09 -3.51 -0.24
N THR A 101 -17.41 -3.61 -0.34
CA THR A 101 -18.12 -4.46 -1.32
C THR A 101 -18.69 -3.64 -2.47
N GLY A 102 -18.74 -4.20 -3.68
CA GLY A 102 -19.32 -3.51 -4.82
C GLY A 102 -18.57 -2.21 -5.15
N SER A 103 -19.29 -1.08 -5.19
CA SER A 103 -18.74 0.26 -5.48
C SER A 103 -18.40 1.09 -4.23
N ASP A 104 -18.61 0.53 -3.04
CA ASP A 104 -18.24 1.18 -1.78
C ASP A 104 -16.72 1.25 -1.65
N HIS A 105 -16.23 2.23 -0.89
CA HIS A 105 -14.81 2.46 -0.69
C HIS A 105 -14.56 3.25 0.60
N PHE A 106 -13.30 3.39 1.00
CA PHE A 106 -12.94 4.17 2.17
C PHE A 106 -12.88 5.66 1.81
N ALA A 107 -13.94 6.40 2.12
CA ALA A 107 -14.01 7.84 1.89
C ALA A 107 -13.75 8.64 3.17
N LEU A 108 -13.03 9.76 3.05
CA LEU A 108 -12.92 10.79 4.08
C LEU A 108 -13.70 12.01 3.62
N THR A 109 -14.46 12.64 4.51
CA THR A 109 -15.11 13.94 4.24
C THR A 109 -14.29 15.07 4.87
N SER A 110 -14.63 16.33 4.59
CA SER A 110 -13.91 17.50 5.11
C SER A 110 -13.71 17.46 6.64
N GLY A 111 -14.66 16.88 7.39
CA GLY A 111 -14.57 16.72 8.85
C GLY A 111 -13.45 15.79 9.32
N ALA A 112 -12.94 14.92 8.44
CA ALA A 112 -11.85 13.99 8.72
C ALA A 112 -10.45 14.52 8.36
N SER A 113 -10.32 15.82 8.06
CA SER A 113 -9.01 16.47 7.87
C SER A 113 -8.08 16.21 9.05
N GLY A 114 -6.80 15.90 8.78
CA GLY A 114 -5.82 15.52 9.80
C GLY A 114 -5.76 14.03 10.14
N SER A 115 -6.57 13.18 9.48
CA SER A 115 -6.52 11.72 9.70
C SER A 115 -5.20 11.11 9.20
N SER A 116 -4.79 10.00 9.82
CA SER A 116 -3.62 9.25 9.37
C SER A 116 -3.87 7.75 9.26
N PHE A 117 -3.11 7.08 8.38
CA PHE A 117 -3.20 5.65 8.11
C PHE A 117 -1.79 5.08 8.00
N THR A 118 -1.51 3.99 8.72
CA THR A 118 -0.21 3.31 8.64
C THR A 118 -0.35 1.81 8.52
N GLY A 119 0.32 1.20 7.54
CA GLY A 119 0.42 -0.25 7.44
C GLY A 119 -0.90 -0.93 7.11
N ILE A 120 -1.68 -0.35 6.20
CA ILE A 120 -3.03 -0.82 5.84
C ILE A 120 -3.09 -1.12 4.35
N TYR A 121 -3.71 -2.24 4.01
CA TYR A 121 -4.11 -2.56 2.65
C TYR A 121 -5.57 -2.16 2.42
N PHE A 122 -5.81 -1.19 1.55
CA PHE A 122 -7.13 -0.81 1.07
C PHE A 122 -7.50 -1.66 -0.13
N PHE A 123 -8.58 -2.42 0.01
CA PHE A 123 -9.07 -3.34 -1.01
C PHE A 123 -10.56 -3.12 -1.26
N THR A 124 -10.93 -3.01 -2.53
CA THR A 124 -12.32 -3.06 -2.99
C THR A 124 -12.38 -3.93 -4.23
N GLU A 125 -13.55 -4.46 -4.54
CA GLU A 125 -13.71 -5.33 -5.72
C GLU A 125 -13.69 -4.54 -7.03
N LEU A 126 -14.08 -3.27 -7.00
CA LEU A 126 -14.24 -2.45 -8.19
C LEU A 126 -13.82 -0.99 -7.97
N TYR A 127 -13.26 -0.40 -9.04
CA TYR A 127 -13.01 1.03 -9.26
C TYR A 127 -12.07 1.73 -8.27
N THR A 128 -12.59 2.26 -7.15
CA THR A 128 -11.90 3.13 -6.21
C THR A 128 -11.80 2.44 -4.87
N THR A 129 -10.65 2.54 -4.20
CA THR A 129 -10.48 1.95 -2.87
C THR A 129 -10.40 3.00 -1.76
N PHE A 130 -9.93 4.20 -2.11
CA PHE A 130 -9.76 5.31 -1.19
C PHE A 130 -10.11 6.64 -1.85
N SER A 131 -10.84 7.50 -1.13
CA SER A 131 -11.19 8.83 -1.65
C SER A 131 -11.19 9.93 -0.58
N LEU A 132 -10.99 11.16 -1.05
CA LEU A 132 -11.25 12.39 -0.32
C LEU A 132 -12.51 13.05 -0.91
N GLY A 133 -13.58 13.08 -0.13
CA GLY A 133 -14.92 13.49 -0.50
C GLY A 133 -15.80 12.34 -0.96
N THR A 134 -17.10 12.43 -0.64
CA THR A 134 -18.15 11.63 -1.28
C THR A 134 -18.89 12.43 -2.35
N GLY A 135 -18.74 13.76 -2.35
CA GLY A 135 -19.25 14.68 -3.35
C GLY A 135 -18.49 16.01 -3.35
N ALA A 136 -18.91 16.93 -4.21
CA ALA A 136 -18.27 18.24 -4.31
C ALA A 136 -18.38 19.09 -3.02
N GLY A 137 -19.37 18.82 -2.16
CA GLY A 137 -19.61 19.58 -0.93
C GLY A 137 -18.72 19.20 0.26
N ASP A 138 -18.03 18.05 0.20
CA ASP A 138 -17.29 17.49 1.33
C ASP A 138 -15.88 17.00 0.98
N GLN A 139 -15.36 17.40 -0.19
CA GLN A 139 -14.06 17.00 -0.73
C GLN A 139 -12.86 17.84 -0.25
N HIS A 140 -13.09 18.86 0.58
CA HIS A 140 -12.05 19.73 1.12
C HIS A 140 -11.34 19.08 2.32
N VAL A 141 -10.76 17.89 2.08
CA VAL A 141 -10.04 17.11 3.10
C VAL A 141 -8.56 17.44 3.06
N THR A 142 -8.00 17.89 4.18
CA THR A 142 -6.61 18.38 4.24
C THR A 142 -5.79 17.70 5.32
N GLY A 143 -4.48 17.67 5.13
CA GLY A 143 -3.53 17.13 6.12
C GLY A 143 -3.66 15.63 6.35
N VAL A 144 -4.02 14.85 5.32
CA VAL A 144 -4.13 13.39 5.43
C VAL A 144 -2.76 12.74 5.23
N GLU A 145 -2.36 11.85 6.14
CA GLU A 145 -1.07 11.15 6.06
C GLU A 145 -1.26 9.65 5.88
N LEU A 146 -0.57 9.08 4.88
CA LEU A 146 -0.61 7.65 4.59
C LEU A 146 0.82 7.12 4.51
N LEU A 147 1.15 6.19 5.40
CA LEU A 147 2.49 5.63 5.55
C LEU A 147 2.45 4.11 5.37
N ARG A 148 3.19 3.57 4.41
CA ARG A 148 3.26 2.11 4.17
C ARG A 148 1.88 1.49 3.96
N CYS A 149 1.06 2.18 3.17
CA CYS A 149 -0.26 1.70 2.77
C CYS A 149 -0.22 1.15 1.35
N ARG A 150 -1.12 0.20 1.07
CA ARG A 150 -1.31 -0.39 -0.26
C ARG A 150 -2.72 -0.11 -0.75
N PHE A 151 -2.85 0.22 -2.03
CA PHE A 151 -4.14 0.51 -2.67
C PHE A 151 -4.33 -0.41 -3.88
N GLU A 152 -5.34 -1.29 -3.81
CA GLU A 152 -5.64 -2.22 -4.90
C GLU A 152 -6.20 -1.51 -6.13
N HIS A 153 -6.93 -0.43 -5.89
CA HIS A 153 -7.77 0.25 -6.85
C HIS A 153 -7.54 1.76 -6.78
N ASP A 154 -8.29 2.52 -7.59
CA ASP A 154 -8.04 3.94 -7.76
C ASP A 154 -8.05 4.67 -6.41
N VAL A 155 -7.15 5.64 -6.28
CA VAL A 155 -7.11 6.60 -5.17
C VAL A 155 -7.50 7.96 -5.73
N ARG A 156 -8.52 8.58 -5.16
CA ARG A 156 -9.08 9.86 -5.64
C ARG A 156 -9.03 10.93 -4.57
N LEU A 157 -8.20 11.94 -4.75
CA LEU A 157 -8.00 13.02 -3.78
C LEU A 157 -9.00 14.16 -3.97
N GLY A 158 -10.23 13.81 -4.32
CA GLY A 158 -11.29 14.74 -4.68
C GLY A 158 -12.33 14.06 -5.56
N VAL A 159 -13.46 14.72 -5.73
CA VAL A 159 -14.56 14.27 -6.60
C VAL A 159 -14.67 15.15 -7.84
N VAL A 160 -14.52 16.47 -7.67
CA VAL A 160 -14.62 17.49 -8.72
C VAL A 160 -13.44 18.46 -8.58
N GLU A 161 -12.77 18.74 -9.69
CA GLU A 161 -11.70 19.74 -9.74
C GLU A 161 -12.27 21.18 -9.63
N PRO A 162 -11.68 22.07 -8.80
CA PRO A 162 -10.60 21.81 -7.84
C PRO A 162 -11.13 21.31 -6.49
N ALA A 163 -10.57 20.21 -5.98
CA ALA A 163 -10.94 19.66 -4.67
C ALA A 163 -10.30 20.40 -3.49
N ALA A 164 -9.20 21.13 -3.71
CA ALA A 164 -8.42 21.83 -2.66
C ALA A 164 -8.07 20.93 -1.46
N SER A 165 -7.88 19.64 -1.70
CA SER A 165 -7.44 18.66 -0.72
C SER A 165 -5.92 18.70 -0.53
N SER A 166 -5.43 18.18 0.59
CA SER A 166 -3.99 17.98 0.80
C SER A 166 -3.67 16.67 1.51
N SER A 167 -2.61 16.00 1.03
CA SER A 167 -2.19 14.72 1.60
C SER A 167 -0.70 14.43 1.39
N THR A 168 -0.19 13.50 2.19
CA THR A 168 1.17 12.97 2.08
C THR A 168 1.11 11.45 2.05
N PHE A 169 1.75 10.85 1.05
CA PHE A 169 1.95 9.42 0.92
C PHE A 169 3.43 9.11 1.05
N THR A 170 3.76 8.17 1.92
CA THR A 170 5.14 7.77 2.18
C THR A 170 5.26 6.25 2.17
N GLU A 171 6.16 5.71 1.35
CA GLU A 171 6.37 4.26 1.23
C GLU A 171 5.09 3.48 0.84
N CYS A 172 4.19 4.12 0.08
CA CYS A 172 2.92 3.55 -0.35
C CYS A 172 3.02 2.86 -1.72
N ILE A 173 2.09 1.93 -1.96
CA ILE A 173 2.01 1.14 -3.20
C ILE A 173 0.64 1.32 -3.85
N PHE A 174 0.61 1.66 -5.13
CA PHE A 174 -0.60 1.88 -5.91
C PHE A 174 -0.64 0.94 -7.11
N HIS A 175 -1.66 0.09 -7.21
CA HIS A 175 -1.83 -0.84 -8.36
C HIS A 175 -2.77 -0.30 -9.45
N ARG A 176 -3.33 0.89 -9.26
CA ARG A 176 -4.25 1.56 -10.19
C ARG A 176 -4.03 3.08 -10.17
N GLY A 177 -4.98 3.84 -10.69
CA GLY A 177 -4.82 5.28 -10.90
C GLY A 177 -4.76 6.08 -9.60
N PHE A 178 -3.93 7.11 -9.60
CA PHE A 178 -3.79 8.08 -8.53
C PHE A 178 -4.20 9.47 -9.03
N TYR A 179 -5.39 9.90 -8.63
CA TYR A 179 -6.03 11.10 -9.19
C TYR A 179 -6.07 12.23 -8.16
N GLY A 180 -5.46 13.36 -8.48
CA GLY A 180 -5.40 14.53 -7.61
C GLY A 180 -6.69 15.34 -7.56
N ASN A 181 -7.44 15.41 -8.67
CA ASN A 181 -8.63 16.26 -8.83
C ASN A 181 -8.41 17.71 -8.35
N GLY A 182 -7.22 18.25 -8.61
CA GLY A 182 -6.79 19.58 -8.19
C GLY A 182 -6.43 19.72 -6.71
N GLY A 183 -6.23 18.61 -6.00
CA GLY A 183 -5.54 18.58 -4.70
C GLY A 183 -4.03 18.75 -4.81
N THR A 184 -3.39 19.02 -3.67
CA THR A 184 -1.92 19.06 -3.53
C THR A 184 -1.44 17.80 -2.81
N THR A 185 -0.35 17.19 -3.27
CA THR A 185 0.15 15.98 -2.62
C THR A 185 1.66 15.83 -2.69
N VAL A 186 2.22 15.26 -1.63
CA VAL A 186 3.57 14.72 -1.60
C VAL A 186 3.49 13.20 -1.71
N ALA A 187 4.18 12.61 -2.70
CA ALA A 187 4.39 11.18 -2.83
C ALA A 187 5.90 10.90 -2.69
N ASP A 188 6.29 10.34 -1.55
CA ASP A 188 7.68 10.10 -1.20
C ASP A 188 7.95 8.60 -1.05
N ARG A 189 8.96 8.08 -1.73
CA ARG A 189 9.27 6.64 -1.78
C ARG A 189 8.09 5.75 -2.15
N CYS A 190 7.22 6.24 -3.04
CA CYS A 190 6.03 5.50 -3.46
C CYS A 190 6.30 4.67 -4.72
N ILE A 191 5.56 3.58 -4.86
CA ILE A 191 5.59 2.69 -6.02
C ILE A 191 4.23 2.75 -6.70
N PHE A 192 4.25 3.07 -8.00
CA PHE A 192 3.05 3.15 -8.82
C PHE A 192 3.16 2.12 -9.94
N ASP A 193 2.34 1.08 -9.82
CA ASP A 193 2.37 -0.15 -10.59
C ASP A 193 1.13 -0.26 -11.47
N TRP A 194 0.95 0.73 -12.35
CA TRP A 194 -0.13 0.68 -13.31
C TRP A 194 0.20 1.47 -14.56
N THR A 195 -0.12 0.89 -15.72
CA THR A 195 -0.07 1.59 -17.00
C THR A 195 -1.49 1.77 -17.52
N ASN A 196 -1.95 3.01 -17.55
CA ASN A 196 -3.22 3.36 -18.17
C ASN A 196 -3.06 3.45 -19.70
N PRO A 197 -3.86 2.71 -20.50
CA PRO A 197 -3.78 2.76 -21.95
C PRO A 197 -4.15 4.12 -22.55
N THR A 198 -5.05 4.88 -21.91
CA THR A 198 -5.63 6.11 -22.48
C THR A 198 -5.32 7.36 -21.67
N GLY A 199 -5.21 7.26 -20.34
CA GLY A 199 -4.94 8.38 -19.43
C GLY A 199 -3.61 8.28 -18.69
N GLY A 200 -3.45 9.08 -17.63
CA GLY A 200 -2.32 9.00 -16.71
C GLY A 200 -2.48 7.91 -15.65
N THR A 201 -1.34 7.43 -15.16
CA THR A 201 -1.27 6.62 -13.93
C THR A 201 -1.42 7.54 -12.72
N ILE A 202 -0.77 8.70 -12.79
CA ILE A 202 -0.91 9.80 -11.84
C ILE A 202 -1.52 10.95 -12.62
N ALA A 203 -2.65 11.50 -12.20
CA ALA A 203 -3.33 12.49 -13.02
C ALA A 203 -4.07 13.58 -12.26
N VAL A 204 -4.30 14.71 -12.95
CA VAL A 204 -5.16 15.82 -12.50
C VAL A 204 -4.66 16.50 -11.22
N PHE A 205 -3.35 16.77 -11.16
CA PHE A 205 -2.73 17.57 -10.09
C PHE A 205 -2.49 18.99 -10.59
N GLN A 206 -3.57 19.73 -10.86
CA GLN A 206 -3.54 21.09 -11.39
C GLN A 206 -4.66 21.94 -10.75
N PRO A 207 -4.45 23.25 -10.53
CA PRO A 207 -3.16 23.95 -10.61
C PRO A 207 -2.25 23.68 -9.39
N SER A 208 -2.76 22.94 -8.39
CA SER A 208 -2.26 22.85 -7.02
C SER A 208 -0.98 22.02 -6.83
N GLY A 209 -0.54 21.32 -7.87
CA GLY A 209 0.79 20.70 -7.98
C GLY A 209 0.94 19.34 -7.28
N LEU A 210 1.82 18.52 -7.84
CA LEU A 210 2.27 17.23 -7.33
C LEU A 210 3.74 17.34 -6.93
N THR A 211 4.12 16.85 -5.75
CA THR A 211 5.52 16.68 -5.38
C THR A 211 5.82 15.19 -5.31
N MET A 212 6.64 14.67 -6.22
CA MET A 212 7.14 13.30 -6.21
C MET A 212 8.60 13.27 -5.83
N LEU A 213 8.93 12.48 -4.82
CA LEU A 213 10.28 12.30 -4.31
C LEU A 213 10.61 10.81 -4.30
N ASN A 214 11.79 10.46 -4.81
CA ASN A 214 12.38 9.14 -4.59
C ASN A 214 11.42 7.99 -4.97
N SER A 215 10.59 8.17 -5.99
CA SER A 215 9.45 7.28 -6.29
C SER A 215 9.63 6.57 -7.64
N ILE A 216 8.92 5.46 -7.84
CA ILE A 216 8.99 4.64 -9.06
C ILE A 216 7.63 4.61 -9.75
N LEU A 217 7.62 4.85 -11.06
CA LEU A 217 6.44 4.75 -11.93
C LEU A 217 6.68 3.69 -13.02
N PHE A 218 6.01 2.54 -12.90
CA PHE A 218 6.15 1.41 -13.82
C PHE A 218 5.27 1.58 -15.06
N GLY A 219 5.89 1.79 -16.23
CA GLY A 219 5.23 1.95 -17.55
C GLY A 219 4.26 3.14 -17.71
N GLY A 220 3.87 3.73 -16.58
CA GLY A 220 2.91 4.80 -16.46
C GLY A 220 3.43 6.17 -16.87
N LYS A 221 2.51 7.14 -16.82
CA LYS A 221 2.80 8.56 -17.07
C LYS A 221 2.09 9.44 -16.05
N THR A 222 2.61 10.63 -15.81
CA THR A 222 1.85 11.71 -15.20
C THR A 222 1.02 12.40 -16.27
N ASP A 223 -0.20 12.83 -15.96
CA ASP A 223 -1.12 13.43 -16.94
C ASP A 223 -1.89 14.61 -16.32
N HIS A 224 -1.76 15.82 -16.88
CA HIS A 224 -2.33 17.04 -16.30
C HIS A 224 -1.88 17.30 -14.85
N CYS A 225 -0.60 17.08 -14.56
CA CYS A 225 0.05 17.39 -13.29
C CYS A 225 0.85 18.69 -13.40
N SER A 226 0.19 19.79 -13.75
CA SER A 226 0.87 21.08 -13.97
C SER A 226 1.49 21.63 -12.67
N ASN A 227 2.61 22.34 -12.78
CA ASN A 227 3.41 22.83 -11.65
C ASN A 227 3.96 21.71 -10.73
N ALA A 228 4.16 20.50 -11.25
CA ALA A 228 4.71 19.42 -10.46
C ALA A 228 6.22 19.60 -10.19
N THR A 229 6.67 19.10 -9.04
CA THR A 229 8.09 18.91 -8.72
C THR A 229 8.36 17.42 -8.62
N ILE A 230 9.25 16.91 -9.46
CA ILE A 230 9.57 15.48 -9.55
C ILE A 230 11.07 15.32 -9.42
N THR A 231 11.53 14.68 -8.33
CA THR A 231 12.95 14.60 -8.00
C THR A 231 13.36 13.22 -7.51
N ASN A 232 14.52 12.74 -7.96
CA ASN A 232 15.08 11.43 -7.58
C ASN A 232 14.15 10.25 -7.94
N CYS A 233 13.31 10.38 -8.97
CA CYS A 233 12.33 9.36 -9.36
C CYS A 233 12.80 8.50 -10.56
N ILE A 234 12.18 7.34 -10.73
CA ILE A 234 12.44 6.42 -11.84
C ILE A 234 11.15 6.19 -12.63
N PHE A 235 11.23 6.30 -13.95
CA PHE A 235 10.13 6.08 -14.88
C PHE A 235 10.53 5.02 -15.92
N THR A 236 9.86 3.87 -15.92
CA THR A 236 10.19 2.75 -16.83
C THR A 236 9.40 2.77 -18.14
N ARG A 237 8.53 3.77 -18.33
CA ARG A 237 7.80 3.96 -19.59
C ARG A 237 8.78 4.19 -20.74
N ALA A 238 8.66 3.36 -21.78
CA ALA A 238 9.40 3.50 -23.02
C ALA A 238 8.60 4.28 -24.09
N GLY A 239 9.33 4.85 -25.05
CA GLY A 239 8.75 5.48 -26.25
C GLY A 239 8.48 6.98 -26.10
N ALA A 240 7.39 7.34 -25.42
CA ALA A 240 6.99 8.74 -25.25
C ALA A 240 7.30 9.25 -23.84
N GLY A 241 7.58 10.55 -23.74
CA GLY A 241 7.85 11.22 -22.48
C GLY A 241 6.78 10.97 -21.43
N PRO A 242 7.15 10.42 -20.25
CA PRO A 242 6.18 10.07 -19.21
C PRO A 242 5.59 11.29 -18.49
N ILE A 243 6.13 12.49 -18.70
CA ILE A 243 5.53 13.72 -18.20
C ILE A 243 4.63 14.28 -19.29
N TRP A 244 3.33 13.97 -19.21
CA TRP A 244 2.35 14.26 -20.25
C TRP A 244 1.43 15.42 -19.86
N GLN A 245 1.23 16.40 -20.74
CA GLN A 245 0.31 17.54 -20.52
C GLN A 245 0.46 18.23 -19.14
N SER A 246 1.67 18.19 -18.57
CA SER A 246 1.96 18.64 -17.21
C SER A 246 2.87 19.86 -17.27
N ASN A 247 2.30 21.00 -17.69
CA ASN A 247 3.05 22.23 -17.96
C ASN A 247 3.68 22.82 -16.69
N ASN A 248 4.79 23.53 -16.87
CA ASN A 248 5.54 24.21 -15.79
C ASN A 248 6.05 23.25 -14.71
N SER A 249 6.22 21.96 -15.04
CA SER A 249 6.78 20.99 -14.10
C SER A 249 8.30 21.09 -14.08
N THR A 250 8.89 20.92 -12.90
CA THR A 250 10.34 20.76 -12.71
C THR A 250 10.63 19.30 -12.45
N VAL A 251 11.50 18.72 -13.29
CA VAL A 251 11.88 17.31 -13.26
C VAL A 251 13.40 17.25 -13.12
N SER A 252 13.89 16.68 -12.02
CA SER A 252 15.32 16.69 -11.74
C SER A 252 15.86 15.38 -11.17
N ASN A 253 17.09 15.03 -11.52
CA ASN A 253 17.78 13.85 -10.99
C ASN A 253 16.93 12.56 -11.12
N CYS A 254 16.23 12.39 -12.23
CA CYS A 254 15.38 11.22 -12.48
C CYS A 254 15.98 10.31 -13.55
N ILE A 255 15.62 9.03 -13.50
CA ILE A 255 15.92 8.04 -14.55
C ILE A 255 14.67 7.83 -15.41
N PHE A 256 14.85 7.82 -16.73
CA PHE A 256 13.82 7.57 -17.73
C PHE A 256 14.25 6.46 -18.69
N SER A 257 13.33 5.53 -18.97
CA SER A 257 13.49 4.60 -20.08
C SER A 257 13.13 5.18 -21.44
N SER A 258 12.45 6.33 -21.46
CA SER A 258 12.16 7.12 -22.66
C SER A 258 13.34 8.04 -23.00
N SER A 259 13.51 8.35 -24.29
CA SER A 259 14.43 9.38 -24.79
C SER A 259 13.96 10.78 -24.43
N ASP A 260 12.63 10.97 -24.46
CA ASP A 260 11.99 12.21 -24.09
C ASP A 260 11.52 12.16 -22.62
N ILE A 261 11.58 13.30 -21.94
CA ILE A 261 11.00 13.47 -20.59
C ILE A 261 9.56 13.97 -20.68
N PHE A 262 9.35 14.98 -21.52
CA PHE A 262 8.06 15.66 -21.69
C PHE A 262 7.35 15.20 -22.95
N SER A 263 6.02 15.16 -22.92
CA SER A 263 5.20 14.96 -24.10
C SER A 263 3.94 15.82 -24.06
N ASN A 264 3.71 16.54 -25.15
CA ASN A 264 2.60 17.51 -25.26
C ASN A 264 2.56 18.53 -24.10
N CYS A 265 3.74 18.89 -23.58
CA CYS A 265 3.92 19.93 -22.58
C CYS A 265 5.35 20.45 -22.61
N THR A 266 5.59 21.51 -21.85
CA THR A 266 6.93 22.02 -21.57
C THR A 266 7.17 22.09 -20.06
N GLY A 267 8.43 21.98 -19.68
CA GLY A 267 8.88 22.04 -18.29
C GLY A 267 10.39 22.21 -18.21
N THR A 268 10.91 22.15 -17.00
CA THR A 268 12.34 22.27 -16.71
C THR A 268 12.90 20.88 -16.40
N ALA A 269 13.90 20.44 -17.16
CA ALA A 269 14.63 19.19 -16.93
C ALA A 269 16.07 19.49 -16.46
N ILE A 270 16.50 18.92 -15.34
CA ILE A 270 17.82 19.15 -14.74
C ILE A 270 18.44 17.81 -14.34
N ASN A 271 19.66 17.51 -14.81
CA ASN A 271 20.43 16.33 -14.37
C ASN A 271 19.67 14.99 -14.48
N ASN A 272 18.80 14.86 -15.48
CA ASN A 272 18.05 13.63 -15.72
C ASN A 272 18.85 12.68 -16.61
N ILE A 273 18.62 11.39 -16.43
CA ILE A 273 19.24 10.31 -17.21
C ILE A 273 18.13 9.68 -18.07
N THR A 274 18.24 9.79 -19.38
CA THR A 274 17.26 9.24 -20.35
C THR A 274 17.78 7.99 -21.04
N ASP A 275 16.95 7.35 -21.86
CA ASP A 275 17.31 6.20 -22.69
C ASP A 275 17.85 4.98 -21.93
N GLN A 276 17.38 4.77 -20.70
CA GLN A 276 17.78 3.61 -19.90
C GLN A 276 16.94 2.38 -20.22
N VAL A 277 17.59 1.25 -20.49
CA VAL A 277 16.88 -0.02 -20.72
C VAL A 277 16.21 -0.46 -19.41
N PRO A 278 14.88 -0.65 -19.36
CA PRO A 278 14.18 -0.97 -18.11
C PRO A 278 14.80 -2.13 -17.32
N ALA A 279 15.12 -3.23 -18.01
CA ALA A 279 15.69 -4.44 -17.43
C ALA A 279 17.11 -4.27 -16.85
N THR A 280 17.76 -3.12 -17.03
CA THR A 280 19.09 -2.83 -16.47
C THR A 280 19.05 -1.81 -15.33
N ILE A 281 17.87 -1.29 -14.98
CA ILE A 281 17.73 -0.27 -13.93
C ILE A 281 17.83 -0.92 -12.56
N PHE A 282 17.15 -2.04 -12.36
CA PHE A 282 16.98 -2.71 -11.06
C PHE A 282 17.76 -4.01 -10.96
N VAL A 283 18.10 -4.43 -9.74
CA VAL A 283 18.74 -5.73 -9.46
C VAL A 283 17.83 -6.88 -9.89
N ASN A 284 16.53 -6.81 -9.57
CA ASN A 284 15.55 -7.82 -9.94
C ASN A 284 14.16 -7.21 -10.15
N GLU A 285 13.84 -6.89 -11.40
CA GLU A 285 12.49 -6.56 -11.90
C GLU A 285 12.51 -6.88 -13.40
N THR A 286 11.57 -7.70 -13.89
CA THR A 286 11.69 -8.31 -15.23
C THR A 286 10.44 -8.27 -16.11
N ASP A 287 9.30 -7.87 -15.56
CA ASP A 287 8.02 -7.92 -16.26
C ASP A 287 7.29 -6.57 -16.31
N GLY A 288 7.88 -5.52 -15.73
CA GLY A 288 7.32 -4.18 -15.65
C GLY A 288 6.19 -4.06 -14.64
N HIS A 289 6.06 -5.02 -13.72
CA HIS A 289 5.02 -5.05 -12.70
C HIS A 289 5.62 -5.25 -11.31
N TYR A 290 5.19 -4.43 -10.36
CA TYR A 290 5.70 -4.55 -9.00
C TYR A 290 5.21 -5.82 -8.29
N GLN A 291 6.17 -6.59 -7.79
CA GLN A 291 5.97 -7.74 -6.94
C GLN A 291 6.76 -7.57 -5.65
N PHE A 292 6.25 -8.09 -4.53
CA PHE A 292 6.99 -8.05 -3.26
C PHE A 292 8.30 -8.85 -3.28
N THR A 293 8.49 -9.69 -4.30
CA THR A 293 9.73 -10.44 -4.57
C THR A 293 10.75 -9.66 -5.38
N ASP A 294 10.40 -8.48 -5.90
CA ASP A 294 11.32 -7.65 -6.68
C ASP A 294 12.39 -7.02 -5.79
N ASP A 295 13.57 -6.83 -6.40
CA ASP A 295 14.66 -6.07 -5.81
C ASP A 295 14.85 -4.78 -6.62
N LEU A 296 14.20 -3.72 -6.13
CA LEU A 296 14.23 -2.39 -6.74
C LEU A 296 15.45 -1.55 -6.34
N HIS A 297 16.49 -2.15 -5.74
CA HIS A 297 17.79 -1.49 -5.69
C HIS A 297 18.32 -1.29 -7.12
N LEU A 298 19.12 -0.25 -7.33
CA LEU A 298 19.74 -0.03 -8.62
C LEU A 298 20.72 -1.17 -8.96
N ALA A 299 20.65 -1.66 -10.19
CA ALA A 299 21.57 -2.68 -10.69
C ALA A 299 23.02 -2.18 -10.69
N GLY A 300 23.97 -3.10 -10.56
CA GLY A 300 25.39 -2.79 -10.70
C GLY A 300 25.69 -2.13 -12.06
N GLY A 301 26.24 -0.91 -12.03
CA GLY A 301 26.51 -0.11 -13.23
C GLY A 301 25.37 0.80 -13.68
N SER A 302 24.25 0.82 -12.96
CA SER A 302 23.19 1.81 -13.19
C SER A 302 23.76 3.23 -13.04
N PRO A 303 23.50 4.13 -14.00
CA PRO A 303 23.96 5.53 -13.92
C PRO A 303 23.25 6.32 -12.83
N GLY A 304 22.20 5.76 -12.21
CA GLY A 304 21.51 6.37 -11.08
C GLY A 304 22.26 6.28 -9.74
N ILE A 305 23.34 5.50 -9.67
CA ILE A 305 24.12 5.32 -8.44
C ILE A 305 24.83 6.64 -8.09
N GLY A 306 24.56 7.18 -6.90
CA GLY A 306 25.07 8.47 -6.43
C GLY A 306 24.62 9.70 -7.23
N ALA A 307 23.63 9.55 -8.12
CA ALA A 307 23.16 10.61 -9.02
C ALA A 307 21.96 11.41 -8.49
N GLY A 308 21.47 11.06 -7.30
CA GLY A 308 20.43 11.81 -6.59
C GLY A 308 20.88 13.23 -6.26
N SER A 309 19.91 14.12 -6.10
CA SER A 309 20.16 15.54 -5.76
C SER A 309 20.85 15.75 -4.40
N ASP A 310 20.87 14.74 -3.55
CA ASP A 310 21.51 14.67 -2.24
C ASP A 310 22.80 13.81 -2.24
N GLY A 311 23.24 13.32 -3.40
CA GLY A 311 24.40 12.45 -3.56
C GLY A 311 24.15 10.97 -3.25
N ASN A 312 22.91 10.60 -2.90
CA ASN A 312 22.50 9.20 -2.80
C ASN A 312 22.08 8.67 -4.18
N ASP A 313 21.68 7.41 -4.25
CA ASP A 313 21.14 6.81 -5.47
C ASP A 313 19.80 7.46 -5.88
N ILE A 314 19.39 7.32 -7.14
CA ILE A 314 18.03 7.68 -7.57
C ILE A 314 17.08 6.51 -7.22
N GLY A 315 15.87 6.83 -6.75
CA GLY A 315 14.81 5.84 -6.46
C GLY A 315 14.51 5.65 -4.98
N ILE A 316 13.66 4.66 -4.67
CA ILE A 316 13.05 4.48 -3.33
C ILE A 316 14.05 4.13 -2.22
N TYR A 317 15.22 3.60 -2.57
CA TYR A 317 16.28 3.26 -1.62
C TYR A 317 17.37 4.34 -1.48
N GLY A 318 17.39 5.32 -2.39
CA GLY A 318 18.46 6.29 -2.52
C GLY A 318 18.24 7.57 -1.70
N THR A 319 18.06 7.42 -0.39
CA THR A 319 17.78 8.53 0.53
C THR A 319 18.30 8.22 1.93
N ALA A 320 18.43 9.25 2.78
CA ALA A 320 18.79 9.09 4.19
C ALA A 320 17.80 8.23 5.00
N SER A 321 16.55 8.07 4.53
CA SER A 321 15.60 7.09 5.06
C SER A 321 15.05 6.23 3.90
N PRO A 322 15.75 5.15 3.53
CA PRO A 322 15.36 4.26 2.43
C PRO A 322 14.01 3.58 2.67
N TYR A 323 13.34 3.21 1.58
CA TYR A 323 12.15 2.37 1.61
C TYR A 323 12.40 1.09 2.41
N LYS A 324 11.46 0.72 3.27
CA LYS A 324 11.57 -0.49 4.11
C LYS A 324 10.80 -1.66 3.50
N PRO A 325 11.49 -2.69 2.99
CA PRO A 325 10.85 -3.87 2.42
C PRO A 325 9.83 -4.49 3.37
N GLY A 326 8.70 -4.91 2.81
CA GLY A 326 7.57 -5.46 3.55
C GLY A 326 6.60 -4.42 4.09
N GLY A 327 6.96 -3.14 4.23
CA GLY A 327 6.00 -2.11 4.65
C GLY A 327 5.46 -2.30 6.07
N VAL A 328 6.28 -2.82 6.97
CA VAL A 328 5.91 -2.99 8.39
C VAL A 328 5.61 -1.59 8.99
N PRO A 329 4.64 -1.42 9.90
CA PRO A 329 4.42 -0.14 10.61
C PRO A 329 5.58 0.27 11.54
N HIS A 330 5.67 1.55 11.91
CA HIS A 330 6.65 2.03 12.90
C HIS A 330 6.26 1.68 14.35
N VAL A 331 5.00 1.30 14.58
CA VAL A 331 4.53 0.88 15.90
C VAL A 331 5.04 -0.52 16.27
N PRO A 332 5.14 -0.84 17.58
CA PRO A 332 5.51 -2.19 18.01
C PRO A 332 4.59 -3.25 17.41
N HIS A 333 5.16 -4.21 16.69
CA HIS A 333 4.44 -5.33 16.09
C HIS A 333 5.01 -6.66 16.58
N ILE A 334 4.13 -7.65 16.64
CA ILE A 334 4.50 -9.01 17.01
C ILE A 334 5.24 -9.64 15.83
N ARG A 335 6.50 -10.04 16.04
CA ARG A 335 7.35 -10.72 15.06
C ARG A 335 7.32 -12.24 15.18
N LYS A 336 7.06 -12.75 16.38
CA LYS A 336 6.98 -14.19 16.64
C LYS A 336 6.02 -14.45 17.78
N VAL A 337 5.12 -15.41 17.57
CA VAL A 337 4.32 -16.04 18.62
C VAL A 337 4.61 -17.53 18.58
N ASP A 338 5.02 -18.08 19.71
CA ASP A 338 5.28 -19.50 19.90
C ASP A 338 4.55 -19.93 21.16
N ILE A 339 3.38 -20.54 20.98
CA ILE A 339 2.54 -21.03 22.08
C ILE A 339 2.57 -22.54 22.02
N ALA A 340 3.01 -23.17 23.11
CA ALA A 340 3.06 -24.62 23.21
C ALA A 340 1.66 -25.22 23.01
N ARG A 341 1.62 -26.42 22.44
CA ARG A 341 0.34 -27.11 22.16
C ARG A 341 -0.33 -27.67 23.43
N SER A 342 0.40 -27.73 24.53
CA SER A 342 -0.09 -28.24 25.82
C SER A 342 0.59 -27.50 26.96
N THR A 343 -0.01 -27.60 28.14
CA THR A 343 0.63 -27.16 29.36
C THR A 343 1.84 -28.03 29.70
N ASP A 344 2.80 -27.46 30.43
CA ASP A 344 3.89 -28.20 31.04
C ASP A 344 3.38 -29.09 32.21
N ALA A 345 4.28 -29.85 32.82
CA ALA A 345 3.95 -30.73 33.94
C ALA A 345 3.45 -29.99 35.20
N SER A 346 3.61 -28.66 35.26
CA SER A 346 3.12 -27.81 36.34
C SER A 346 1.78 -27.13 35.98
N GLY A 347 1.22 -27.41 34.80
CA GLY A 347 -0.03 -26.83 34.33
C GLY A 347 0.12 -25.44 33.69
N ASN A 348 1.34 -24.92 33.47
CA ASN A 348 1.53 -23.64 32.78
C ASN A 348 1.50 -23.85 31.27
N LEU A 349 1.02 -22.88 30.49
CA LEU A 349 1.12 -22.91 29.02
C LEU A 349 2.36 -22.10 28.58
N PRO A 350 3.45 -22.73 28.12
CA PRO A 350 4.59 -22.00 27.61
C PRO A 350 4.19 -21.12 26.41
N ALA A 351 4.44 -19.82 26.52
CA ALA A 351 4.21 -18.86 25.45
C ALA A 351 5.42 -17.92 25.34
N THR A 352 5.97 -17.81 24.13
CA THR A 352 7.02 -16.83 23.80
C THR A 352 6.47 -15.87 22.75
N VAL A 353 6.40 -14.59 23.10
CA VAL A 353 6.03 -13.51 22.18
C VAL A 353 7.23 -12.59 22.01
N ARG A 354 7.65 -12.34 20.76
CA ARG A 354 8.64 -11.32 20.44
C ARG A 354 7.96 -10.15 19.77
N VAL A 355 8.14 -8.97 20.34
CA VAL A 355 7.67 -7.69 19.81
C VAL A 355 8.89 -6.87 19.39
N ALA A 356 8.81 -6.20 18.25
CA ALA A 356 9.79 -5.22 17.81
C ALA A 356 9.06 -4.00 17.25
N ALA A 357 9.68 -2.83 17.30
CA ALA A 357 9.30 -1.70 16.46
C ALA A 357 10.45 -1.48 15.49
N GLN A 358 10.18 -0.86 14.34
CA GLN A 358 11.25 -0.37 13.49
C GLN A 358 11.38 1.15 13.63
N PRO A 359 12.61 1.70 13.63
CA PRO A 359 12.81 3.14 13.60
C PRO A 359 12.19 3.74 12.33
N ASN A 360 11.82 5.03 12.37
CA ASN A 360 11.38 5.77 11.20
C ASN A 360 12.50 6.01 10.20
#